data_AF-A0A1X0S285-F1
#
_entry.id   AF-A0A1X0S285-F1
#
_cell.length_a   1.000
_cell.length_b   1.000
_cell.length_c   1.000
_cell.angle_alpha   90.00
_cell.angle_beta   90.00
_cell.angle_gamma   90.00
#
_symmetry.space_group_name_H-M   'P 1'
#
loop_
_entity.id
_entity.type
_entity.pdbx_description
1 polymer ?
#
loop_
_entity_poly.entity_id
_entity_poly.type
_entity_poly.pdbx_seq_one_letter_code
_entity_poly.pdbx_strand_id
1 'polypeptide(L)'
;ISVTNENKTSQICIFCFKLAHPKRKEIKNGKTAFKSTNGAFMCTNPSCISIKNRKTVKSRDALSVMEIGLVNYSTVLFRVNF
;
A
#
# COMPACT_ATOMS: atom_id res chain seq x y z
N ILE A 1 18.91 -1.79 -14.11
CA ILE A 1 18.06 -1.08 -13.12
C ILE A 1 16.91 -0.50 -13.91
N SER A 2 15.72 -1.11 -13.86
CA SER A 2 14.54 -0.55 -14.54
C SER A 2 13.99 0.54 -13.65
N VAL A 3 13.99 1.79 -14.13
CA VAL A 3 13.43 2.94 -13.41
C VAL A 3 11.93 2.92 -13.66
N THR A 4 11.19 2.19 -12.82
CA THR A 4 9.73 2.30 -12.78
C THR A 4 9.41 3.67 -12.19
N ASN A 5 8.56 4.45 -12.87
CA ASN A 5 8.00 5.65 -12.23
C ASN A 5 7.46 5.24 -10.85
N GLU A 6 7.60 6.08 -9.82
CA GLU A 6 6.96 5.85 -8.52
C GLU A 6 5.43 5.86 -8.72
N ASN A 7 4.89 4.75 -9.23
CA ASN A 7 3.50 4.63 -9.60
C ASN A 7 2.69 4.37 -8.34
N LYS A 8 2.66 5.33 -7.42
CA LYS A 8 1.87 5.27 -6.18
C LYS A 8 2.06 3.96 -5.40
N THR A 9 3.18 3.25 -5.58
CA THR A 9 3.47 1.91 -5.02
C THR A 9 3.44 1.95 -3.49
N SER A 10 3.88 3.07 -2.92
CA SER A 10 3.78 3.35 -1.48
C SER A 10 2.36 3.59 -0.95
N GLN A 11 1.34 3.60 -1.82
CA GLN A 11 -0.05 3.92 -1.53
C GLN A 11 -1.03 2.83 -1.99
N ILE A 12 -0.58 1.72 -2.60
CA ILE A 12 -1.47 0.66 -3.09
C ILE A 12 -1.47 -0.51 -2.11
N CYS A 13 -2.67 -1.02 -1.79
CA CYS A 13 -2.78 -2.27 -1.04
C CYS A 13 -2.60 -3.46 -1.98
N ILE A 14 -1.55 -4.26 -1.79
CA ILE A 14 -1.27 -5.46 -2.60
C ILE A 14 -2.42 -6.49 -2.63
N PHE A 15 -3.27 -6.52 -1.61
CA PHE A 15 -4.41 -7.45 -1.54
C PHE A 15 -5.67 -6.91 -2.21
N CYS A 16 -5.77 -5.59 -2.29
CA CYS A 16 -6.99 -4.91 -2.71
C CYS A 16 -6.81 -4.18 -4.05
N PHE A 17 -5.58 -4.05 -4.54
CA PHE A 17 -5.18 -3.30 -5.75
C PHE A 17 -5.85 -1.92 -5.85
N LYS A 18 -6.07 -1.30 -4.69
CA LYS A 18 -6.70 0.02 -4.54
C LYS A 18 -5.80 0.91 -3.74
N LEU A 19 -5.85 2.22 -4.01
CA LEU A 19 -5.18 3.21 -3.19
C LEU A 19 -5.68 3.08 -1.75
N ALA A 20 -4.79 2.78 -0.82
CA ALA A 20 -5.00 3.05 0.58
C ALA A 20 -4.15 4.26 0.95
N HIS A 21 -4.80 5.34 1.33
CA HIS A 21 -4.08 6.49 1.83
C HIS A 21 -3.44 6.11 3.18
N PRO A 22 -2.14 6.36 3.39
CA PRO A 22 -1.43 6.11 4.66
C PRO A 22 -1.84 7.12 5.74
N LYS A 23 -3.06 7.67 5.67
CA LYS A 23 -3.57 8.67 6.58
C LYS A 23 -4.35 7.97 7.68
N ARG A 24 -3.78 7.91 8.87
CA ARG A 24 -4.51 7.52 10.08
C ARG A 24 -5.49 8.64 10.43
N LYS A 25 -6.77 8.30 10.56
CA LYS A 25 -7.77 9.20 11.13
C LYS A 25 -7.49 9.34 12.63
N GLU A 26 -7.30 10.56 13.09
CA GLU A 26 -7.04 10.90 14.49
C GLU A 26 -8.07 11.96 14.91
N ILE A 27 -8.72 11.78 16.06
CA ILE A 27 -9.64 12.79 16.60
C ILE A 27 -8.85 13.64 17.57
N LYS A 28 -8.63 14.92 17.23
CA LYS A 28 -8.00 15.90 18.11
C LYS A 28 -8.99 17.03 18.37
N ASN A 29 -9.29 17.29 19.64
CA ASN A 29 -10.21 18.34 20.09
C ASN A 29 -11.56 18.33 19.32
N GLY A 30 -12.18 17.16 19.17
CA GLY A 30 -13.46 17.02 18.46
C GLY A 30 -13.41 17.20 16.94
N LYS A 31 -12.24 17.52 16.37
CA LYS A 31 -12.04 17.62 14.92
C LYS A 31 -11.33 16.38 14.38
N THR A 32 -11.79 15.91 13.22
CA THR A 32 -11.11 14.83 12.48
C THR A 32 -9.85 15.40 11.83
N ALA A 33 -8.69 14.92 12.25
CA ALA A 33 -7.40 15.17 11.61
C ALA A 33 -6.92 13.89 10.90
N PHE A 34 -6.21 14.04 9.79
CA PHE A 34 -5.60 12.94 9.07
C PHE A 34 -4.09 13.04 9.18
N LYS A 35 -3.46 12.15 9.96
CA LYS A 35 -2.00 12.13 10.12
C LYS A 35 -1.40 11.09 9.19
N SER A 36 -0.39 11.49 8.42
CA SER A 36 0.42 10.52 7.67
C SER A 36 1.16 9.62 8.65
N THR A 37 1.04 8.31 8.50
CA THR A 37 1.88 7.35 9.23
C THR A 37 3.21 7.21 8.50
N ASN A 38 4.22 7.96 8.94
CA ASN A 38 5.56 7.85 8.36
C ASN A 38 6.07 6.40 8.51
N GLY A 39 6.54 5.81 7.40
CA GLY A 39 7.09 4.45 7.36
C GLY A 39 6.07 3.31 7.42
N ALA A 40 4.79 3.59 7.65
CA ALA A 40 3.74 2.58 7.73
C ALA A 40 2.61 2.83 6.73
N PHE A 41 2.11 1.72 6.19
CA PHE A 41 0.95 1.63 5.33
C PHE A 41 -0.21 1.01 6.11
N MET A 42 -1.43 1.51 5.93
CA MET A 42 -2.63 0.94 6.52
C MET A 42 -3.75 0.84 5.50
N CYS A 43 -4.29 -0.37 5.31
CA CYS A 43 -5.47 -0.56 4.48
C CYS A 43 -6.73 -0.14 5.25
N THR A 44 -7.63 0.60 4.60
CA THR A 44 -8.91 1.03 5.19
C THR A 44 -10.12 0.35 4.56
N ASN A 45 -9.93 -0.50 3.55
CA ASN A 45 -11.01 -1.23 2.91
C ASN A 45 -11.50 -2.37 3.84
N PRO A 46 -12.73 -2.31 4.41
CA PRO A 46 -13.23 -3.31 5.36
C PRO A 46 -13.32 -4.72 4.77
N SER A 47 -13.45 -4.84 3.45
CA SER A 47 -13.49 -6.12 2.76
C SER A 47 -12.10 -6.73 2.54
N CYS A 48 -11.02 -5.99 2.81
CA CYS A 48 -9.65 -6.45 2.54
C CYS A 48 -9.25 -7.59 3.47
N ILE A 49 -8.64 -8.64 2.92
CA ILE A 49 -8.20 -9.82 3.69
C ILE A 49 -7.20 -9.44 4.80
N SER A 50 -6.38 -8.42 4.56
CA SER A 50 -5.45 -7.89 5.57
C SER A 50 -6.18 -7.31 6.79
N ILE A 51 -7.32 -6.63 6.59
CA ILE A 51 -8.16 -6.14 7.69
C ILE A 51 -8.86 -7.30 8.40
N LYS A 52 -9.47 -8.22 7.64
CA LYS A 52 -10.13 -9.41 8.19
C LYS A 52 -9.18 -10.23 9.08
N ASN A 53 -7.92 -10.32 8.69
CA ASN A 53 -6.87 -11.04 9.43
C ASN A 53 -6.17 -10.18 10.49
N ARG A 54 -6.66 -8.98 10.81
CA ARG A 54 -6.07 -8.03 11.79
C ARG A 54 -4.60 -7.66 11.50
N LYS A 55 -4.16 -7.76 10.24
CA LYS A 55 -2.79 -7.46 9.76
C LYS A 55 -2.75 -6.17 8.93
N THR A 56 -3.64 -5.22 9.21
CA THR A 56 -3.86 -4.03 8.37
C THR A 56 -2.65 -3.11 8.23
N VAL A 57 -1.79 -3.04 9.26
CA VAL A 57 -0.58 -2.19 9.25
C VAL A 57 0.60 -2.99 8.72
N LYS A 58 1.33 -2.41 7.76
CA LYS A 58 2.54 -2.96 7.15
C LYS A 58 3.60 -1.87 7.02
N SER A 59 4.89 -2.25 6.97
CA SER A 59 5.92 -1.27 6.63
C SER A 59 5.78 -0.88 5.17
N ARG A 60 5.89 0.43 4.90
CA ARG A 60 5.73 0.98 3.56
C ARG A 60 6.83 0.49 2.62
N ASP A 61 8.06 0.45 3.12
CA ASP A 61 9.22 0.12 2.29
C ASP A 61 9.23 -1.38 1.92
N ALA A 62 8.84 -2.27 2.83
CA ALA A 62 8.72 -3.69 2.51
C ALA A 62 7.58 -3.96 1.51
N LEU A 63 6.48 -3.20 1.60
CA LEU A 63 5.42 -3.27 0.59
C LEU A 63 5.91 -2.79 -0.78
N SER A 64 6.63 -1.67 -0.85
CA SER A 64 7.21 -1.18 -2.10
C SER A 64 8.14 -2.22 -2.74
N VAL A 65 9.03 -2.84 -1.96
CA VAL A 65 9.91 -3.91 -2.45
C VAL A 65 9.12 -5.11 -2.96
N MET A 66 8.09 -5.52 -2.23
CA MET A 66 7.23 -6.64 -2.64
C MET A 66 6.47 -6.34 -3.93
N GLU A 67 5.94 -5.13 -4.08
CA GLU A 67 5.22 -4.71 -5.29
C GLU A 67 6.15 -4.62 -6.50
N ILE A 68 7.36 -4.06 -6.34
CA ILE A 68 8.39 -4.08 -7.39
C ILE A 68 8.73 -5.52 -7.77
N GLY A 69 8.91 -6.40 -6.80
CA GLY A 69 9.17 -7.83 -7.05
C GLY A 69 8.03 -8.48 -7.82
N LEU A 70 6.78 -8.19 -7.45
CA LEU A 70 5.59 -8.74 -8.11
C LEU A 70 5.43 -8.23 -9.54
N VAL A 71 5.67 -6.95 -9.79
CA VAL A 71 5.67 -6.35 -11.14
C VAL A 71 6.74 -7.01 -11.99
N ASN A 72 7.98 -7.06 -11.51
CA ASN A 72 9.09 -7.68 -12.23
C ASN A 72 8.80 -9.15 -12.55
N TYR A 73 8.28 -9.90 -11.57
CA TYR A 73 7.92 -11.30 -11.76
C TYR A 73 6.81 -11.46 -12.83
N SER A 74 5.80 -10.59 -12.80
CA SER A 74 4.71 -10.60 -13.76
C SER A 74 5.18 -10.23 -15.17
N THR A 75 6.10 -9.28 -15.31
CA THR A 75 6.72 -8.95 -16.59
C THR A 75 7.49 -10.12 -17.18
N VAL A 76 8.23 -10.88 -16.36
CA VAL A 76 8.96 -12.07 -16.82
C VAL A 76 7.99 -13.17 -17.26
N LEU A 77 6.97 -13.46 -16.44
CA LEU A 77 6.02 -14.54 -16.73
C LEU A 77 5.14 -14.27 -17.93
N PHE A 78 4.57 -13.06 -17.99
CA PHE A 78 3.50 -12.73 -18.94
C PHE A 78 3.99 -11.86 -20.10
N ARG A 79 5.27 -11.47 -20.11
CA ARG A 79 5.88 -10.57 -21.10
C ARG A 79 5.12 -9.23 -21.27
N VAL A 80 4.43 -8.78 -20.22
CA VAL A 80 3.70 -7.51 -20.18
C VAL A 80 4.47 -6.46 -19.39
N ASN A 81 4.46 -5.23 -19.90
CA ASN A 81 5.01 -4.06 -19.23
C ASN A 81 3.86 -3.34 -18.51
N PHE A 82 3.98 -3.17 -17.19
CA PHE A 82 3.00 -2.50 -16.33
C PHE A 82 3.38 -1.06 -16.05
#